data_AF-A0A5N1GPS0-F1
#
_entry.id   AF-A0A5N1GPS0-F1
#
_cell.length_a   1.000
_cell.length_b   1.000
_cell.length_c   1.000
_cell.angle_alpha   90.00
_cell.angle_beta   90.00
_cell.angle_gamma   90.00
#
_symmetry.space_group_name_H-M   'P 1'
#
loop_
_entity.id
_entity.type
_entity.pdbx_description
1 polymer ?
#
loop_
_entity_poly.entity_id
_entity_poly.type
_entity_poly.pdbx_seq_one_letter_code
_entity_poly.pdbx_strand_id
1 'polypeptide(L)'
;MRHTFKNYLKRLKTSDRRGFTLLEMVIVLFVIAVLLLLIIPNIAQQRDNIRSQGDEALLTTYETQSSLFLTNEGREANGIQELVETGYLSQEQADRLNEIQR
;
A
#
# COMPACT_ATOMS: atom_id res chain seq x y z
N MET A 1 18.23 16.61 68.83
CA MET A 1 16.86 16.41 68.29
C MET A 1 16.54 17.21 67.01
N ARG A 2 17.20 18.33 66.71
CA ARG A 2 16.91 19.14 65.49
C ARG A 2 17.46 18.57 64.16
N HIS A 3 18.46 17.69 64.21
CA HIS A 3 19.16 17.18 63.01
C HIS A 3 18.39 16.07 62.27
N THR A 4 17.61 15.27 63.00
CA THR A 4 16.81 14.17 62.45
C THR A 4 15.61 14.67 61.65
N PHE A 5 14.99 15.78 62.09
CA PHE A 5 13.86 16.41 61.41
C PHE A 5 14.24 17.00 60.04
N LYS A 6 15.42 17.63 59.95
CA LYS A 6 15.96 18.16 58.68
C LYS A 6 16.13 17.08 57.62
N ASN A 7 16.53 15.87 58.01
CA ASN A 7 16.71 14.74 57.08
C ASN A 7 15.38 14.16 56.60
N TYR A 8 14.32 14.23 57.42
CA TYR A 8 12.96 13.88 57.01
C TYR A 8 12.41 14.83 55.94
N LEU A 9 12.58 16.15 56.14
CA LEU A 9 12.17 17.16 55.17
C LEU A 9 12.99 17.08 53.87
N LYS A 10 14.27 16.70 53.94
CA LYS A 10 15.13 16.51 52.75
C LYS A 10 14.68 15.34 51.87
N ARG A 11 14.02 14.32 52.43
CA ARG A 11 13.44 13.19 51.68
C ARG A 11 12.08 13.50 51.05
N LEU A 12 11.42 14.58 51.48
CA LEU A 12 10.17 15.08 50.88
C LEU A 12 10.44 16.05 49.71
N LYS A 13 11.70 16.42 49.45
CA LYS A 13 12.11 17.20 48.28
C LYS A 13 12.08 16.33 47.00
N THR A 14 10.84 16.05 46.59
CA THR A 14 10.33 16.04 45.21
C THR A 14 11.13 15.23 44.19
N SER A 15 10.65 14.01 43.93
CA SER A 15 10.88 13.33 42.65
C SER A 15 10.22 14.17 41.57
N ASP A 16 11.05 14.87 40.78
CA ASP A 16 10.65 15.67 39.62
C ASP A 16 10.19 14.71 38.51
N ARG A 17 9.00 14.12 38.68
CA ARG A 17 8.40 13.24 37.67
C ARG A 17 7.83 14.12 36.57
N ARG A 18 8.70 14.56 35.66
CA ARG A 18 8.35 15.13 34.36
C ARG A 18 7.73 14.01 33.52
N GLY A 19 6.47 13.73 33.79
CA GLY A 19 5.68 12.73 33.08
C GLY A 19 4.98 13.35 31.89
N PHE A 20 4.93 12.58 30.81
CA PHE A 20 4.13 12.85 29.62
C PHE A 20 2.70 13.24 30.03
N THR A 21 2.23 14.42 29.60
CA THR A 21 0.89 14.89 29.98
C THR A 21 -0.16 14.30 29.05
N LEU A 22 -1.41 14.19 29.51
CA LEU A 22 -2.52 13.83 28.63
C LEU A 22 -2.67 14.83 27.48
N LEU A 23 -2.41 16.12 27.75
CA LEU A 23 -2.44 17.18 26.74
C LEU A 23 -1.43 16.91 25.62
N GLU A 24 -0.23 16.47 25.98
CA GLU A 24 0.82 16.12 25.03
C GLU A 24 0.37 14.94 24.13
N MET A 25 -0.31 13.95 24.69
CA MET A 25 -0.84 12.84 23.87
C MET A 25 -2.01 13.24 22.98
N VAL A 26 -2.88 14.14 23.44
CA VAL A 26 -3.99 14.65 22.62
C VAL A 26 -3.46 15.44 21.42
N ILE A 27 -2.44 16.28 21.61
CA ILE A 27 -1.81 17.03 20.51
C ILE A 27 -1.14 16.06 19.52
N VAL A 28 -0.44 15.03 20.01
CA VAL A 28 0.18 14.02 19.14
C VAL A 28 -0.87 13.27 18.31
N LEU A 29 -1.97 12.82 18.92
CA LEU A 29 -3.05 12.15 18.19
C LEU A 29 -3.73 13.08 17.18
N PHE A 30 -3.89 14.35 17.52
CA PHE A 30 -4.41 15.36 16.61
C PHE A 30 -3.53 15.52 15.38
N VAL A 31 -2.20 15.64 15.56
CA VAL A 31 -1.25 15.72 14.45
C VAL A 31 -1.29 14.45 13.59
N ILE A 32 -1.31 13.25 14.20
CA ILE A 32 -1.42 11.99 13.45
C ILE A 32 -2.71 11.92 12.64
N ALA A 33 -3.85 12.36 13.19
CA ALA A 33 -5.12 12.39 12.47
C ALA A 33 -5.06 13.28 11.22
N VAL A 34 -4.45 14.47 11.32
CA VAL A 34 -4.25 15.36 10.17
C VAL A 34 -3.32 14.72 9.13
N LEU A 35 -2.22 14.08 9.55
CA LEU A 35 -1.32 13.38 8.63
C LEU A 35 -2.03 12.24 7.89
N LEU A 36 -2.87 11.45 8.58
CA LEU A 36 -3.67 10.38 7.96
C LEU A 36 -4.65 10.93 6.92
N LEU A 37 -5.31 12.06 7.21
CA LEU A 37 -6.20 12.73 6.25
C LEU A 37 -5.46 13.20 4.99
N LEU A 38 -4.17 13.54 5.06
CA LEU A 38 -3.35 13.89 3.89
C LEU A 38 -2.85 12.65 3.13
N ILE A 39 -2.52 11.58 3.84
CA ILE A 39 -1.93 10.35 3.24
C ILE A 39 -3.00 9.50 2.54
N ILE A 40 -4.16 9.30 3.16
CA ILE A 40 -5.25 8.46 2.62
C ILE A 40 -5.68 8.84 1.20
N PRO A 41 -5.99 10.12 0.88
CA PRO A 41 -6.39 10.50 -0.48
C PRO A 41 -5.27 10.29 -1.50
N ASN A 42 -4.01 10.49 -1.10
CA ASN A 42 -2.86 10.29 -1.97
C ASN A 42 -2.64 8.80 -2.31
N ILE A 43 -2.80 7.90 -1.33
CA ILE A 43 -2.73 6.45 -1.57
C ILE A 43 -3.87 5.98 -2.47
N ALA A 44 -5.10 6.43 -2.24
CA ALA A 44 -6.25 6.02 -3.02
C ALA A 44 -6.06 6.33 -4.51
N GLN A 45 -5.64 7.55 -4.84
CA GLN A 45 -5.39 7.96 -6.23
C GLN A 45 -4.21 7.21 -6.87
N GLN A 46 -3.17 6.88 -6.08
CA GLN A 46 -2.04 6.12 -6.60
C GLN A 46 -2.41 4.66 -6.94
N ARG A 47 -3.37 4.05 -6.23
CA ARG A 47 -3.84 2.68 -6.54
C ARG A 47 -4.53 2.60 -7.89
N ASP A 48 -5.33 3.60 -8.24
CA ASP A 48 -6.03 3.65 -9.53
C ASP A 48 -5.04 3.83 -10.68
N ASN A 49 -4.06 4.73 -10.54
CA ASN A 49 -2.99 4.92 -11.52
C ASN A 49 -2.12 3.67 -11.71
N ILE A 50 -1.82 2.95 -10.62
CA ILE A 50 -1.08 1.69 -10.70
C ILE A 50 -1.92 0.62 -11.41
N ARG A 51 -3.23 0.58 -11.16
CA ARG A 51 -4.14 -0.35 -11.85
C ARG A 51 -4.13 -0.08 -13.36
N SER A 52 -4.31 1.17 -13.79
CA SER A 52 -4.29 1.50 -15.22
C SER A 52 -2.94 1.21 -15.88
N GLN A 53 -1.83 1.48 -15.21
CA GLN A 53 -0.50 1.16 -15.73
C GLN A 53 -0.28 -0.35 -15.85
N GLY A 54 -0.80 -1.12 -14.89
CA GLY A 54 -0.77 -2.58 -14.94
C GLY A 54 -1.66 -3.16 -16.04
N ASP A 55 -2.82 -2.54 -16.29
CA ASP A 55 -3.73 -2.91 -17.39
C ASP A 55 -3.05 -2.65 -18.74
N GLU A 56 -2.40 -1.49 -18.92
CA GLU A 56 -1.63 -1.17 -20.12
C GLU A 56 -0.48 -2.16 -20.37
N ALA A 57 0.31 -2.46 -19.33
CA ALA A 57 1.39 -3.44 -19.44
C ALA A 57 0.88 -4.84 -19.79
N LEU A 58 -0.30 -5.21 -19.29
CA LEU A 58 -0.93 -6.49 -19.62
C LEU A 58 -1.40 -6.53 -21.09
N LEU A 59 -1.93 -5.42 -21.62
CA LEU A 59 -2.27 -5.30 -23.04
C LEU A 59 -1.02 -5.42 -23.93
N THR A 60 0.09 -4.77 -23.56
CA THR A 60 1.36 -4.92 -24.29
C THR A 60 1.88 -6.36 -24.25
N THR A 61 1.72 -7.04 -23.11
CA THR A 61 2.07 -8.45 -22.99
C THR A 61 1.19 -9.29 -23.90
N TYR A 62 -0.12 -9.07 -23.91
CA TYR A 62 -1.05 -9.73 -24.82
C TYR A 62 -0.66 -9.55 -26.29
N GLU A 63 -0.36 -8.33 -26.73
CA GLU A 63 0.08 -8.05 -28.10
C GLU A 63 1.38 -8.80 -28.44
N THR A 64 2.33 -8.82 -27.50
CA THR A 64 3.59 -9.57 -27.65
C THR A 64 3.32 -11.06 -27.80
N GLN A 65 2.46 -11.62 -26.95
CA GLN A 65 2.11 -13.05 -26.99
C GLN A 65 1.32 -13.43 -28.25
N SER A 66 0.40 -12.57 -28.70
CA SER A 66 -0.33 -12.76 -29.95
C SER A 66 0.61 -12.70 -31.16
N SER A 67 1.60 -11.80 -31.15
CA SER A 67 2.61 -11.70 -32.21
C SER A 67 3.53 -12.93 -32.23
N LEU A 68 3.93 -13.43 -31.06
CA LEU A 68 4.69 -14.67 -30.95
C LEU A 68 3.90 -15.87 -31.47
N PHE A 69 2.62 -15.98 -31.11
CA PHE A 69 1.72 -17.01 -31.63
C PHE A 69 1.64 -16.93 -33.16
N LEU A 70 1.41 -15.73 -33.72
CA LEU A 70 1.37 -15.52 -35.17
C LEU A 70 2.67 -15.95 -35.85
N THR A 71 3.81 -15.64 -35.24
CA THR A 71 5.14 -16.00 -35.77
C THR A 71 5.36 -17.52 -35.77
N ASN A 72 4.89 -18.21 -34.73
CA ASN A 72 5.11 -19.65 -34.55
C ASN A 72 4.11 -20.51 -35.34
N GLU A 73 2.84 -20.10 -35.34
CA GLU A 73 1.72 -20.87 -35.93
C GLU A 73 1.33 -20.40 -37.33
N GLY A 74 1.85 -19.25 -37.77
CA GLY A 74 1.58 -18.70 -39.11
C GLY A 74 0.15 -18.16 -39.29
N ARG A 75 -0.61 -18.02 -38.20
CA ARG A 75 -1.98 -17.48 -38.19
C ARG A 75 -2.25 -16.73 -36.89
N GLU A 76 -3.26 -15.87 -36.90
CA GLU A 76 -3.73 -15.22 -35.67
C GLU A 76 -4.44 -16.22 -34.75
N ALA A 77 -4.38 -15.95 -33.45
CA ALA A 77 -5.14 -16.68 -32.45
C ALA A 77 -6.63 -16.29 -32.55
N ASN A 78 -7.52 -17.26 -32.38
CA ASN A 78 -8.98 -17.09 -32.38
C ASN A 78 -9.48 -16.54 -31.03
N GLY A 79 -8.74 -15.60 -30.44
CA GLY A 79 -9.03 -14.96 -29.16
C GLY A 79 -8.13 -15.41 -28.01
N ILE A 80 -8.38 -14.81 -26.84
CA ILE A 80 -7.57 -14.97 -25.63
C ILE A 80 -7.53 -16.43 -25.15
N GLN A 81 -8.64 -17.18 -25.32
CA GLN A 81 -8.73 -18.56 -24.85
C GLN A 81 -7.72 -19.48 -25.54
N GLU A 82 -7.51 -19.31 -26.85
CA GLU A 82 -6.54 -20.10 -27.59
C GLU A 82 -5.11 -19.82 -27.11
N LEU A 83 -4.79 -18.58 -26.74
CA LEU A 83 -3.49 -18.21 -26.16
C LEU A 83 -3.27 -18.84 -24.77
N VAL A 84 -4.33 -19.16 -24.03
CA VAL A 84 -4.24 -19.90 -22.76
C VAL A 84 -4.01 -21.39 -23.02
N GLU A 85 -4.79 -21.98 -23.92
CA GLU A 85 -4.69 -23.41 -24.27
C GLU A 85 -3.32 -23.77 -24.84
N THR A 86 -2.72 -22.84 -25.58
CA THR A 86 -1.39 -22.99 -26.19
C THR A 86 -0.25 -22.54 -25.26
N GLY A 87 -0.57 -22.04 -24.06
CA GLY A 87 0.40 -21.72 -23.02
C GLY A 87 1.11 -20.38 -23.16
N TYR A 88 0.68 -19.52 -24.09
CA TYR A 88 1.23 -18.16 -24.25
C TYR A 88 0.72 -17.21 -23.16
N LEU A 89 -0.45 -17.47 -22.57
CA LEU A 89 -1.02 -16.73 -21.45
C LEU A 89 -1.40 -17.65 -20.30
N SER A 90 -1.29 -17.15 -19.07
CA SER A 90 -1.87 -17.81 -17.91
C SER A 90 -3.37 -17.55 -17.81
N GLN A 91 -4.10 -18.42 -17.10
CA GLN A 91 -5.53 -18.21 -16.84
C GLN A 91 -5.78 -16.87 -16.12
N GLU A 92 -4.91 -16.50 -15.18
CA GLU A 92 -5.00 -15.22 -14.45
C GLU A 92 -4.88 -14.01 -15.39
N GLN A 93 -3.95 -14.06 -16.36
CA GLN A 93 -3.80 -13.01 -17.36
C GLN A 93 -5.03 -12.91 -18.26
N ALA A 94 -5.61 -14.06 -18.66
CA ALA A 94 -6.81 -14.11 -19.49
C ALA A 94 -8.04 -13.55 -18.77
N ASP A 95 -8.24 -13.92 -17.49
CA ASP A 95 -9.35 -13.41 -16.68
C ASP A 95 -9.29 -11.89 -16.56
N ARG A 96 -8.09 -11.35 -16.31
CA ARG A 96 -7.86 -9.91 -16.19
C ARG A 96 -8.01 -9.17 -17.52
N LEU A 97 -7.56 -9.75 -18.64
CA LEU A 97 -7.78 -9.19 -19.98
C LEU A 97 -9.27 -9.15 -20.34
N ASN A 98 -10.03 -10.18 -19.98
CA ASN A 98 -11.48 -10.23 -20.18
C ASN A 98 -12.21 -9.17 -19.34
N GLU A 99 -11.71 -8.81 -18.17
CA GLU A 99 -12.24 -7.69 -17.37
C GLU A 99 -11.94 -6.32 -17.98
N ILE A 100 -10.77 -6.15 -18.63
CA ILE A 100 -10.38 -4.90 -19.29
C ILE A 100 -11.20 -4.67 -20.57
N GLN A 101 -11.54 -5.73 -21.30
CA GLN A 101 -12.29 -5.64 -22.57
C GLN A 101 -13.81 -5.54 -22.41
N ARG A 102 -14.35 -5.65 -21.19
CA ARG A 102 -15.79 -5.48 -20.89
C ARG A 102 -16.16 -4.02 -20.67
#